data_AF-A0A2W5Z001-F1
#
_entry.id   AF-A0A2W5Z001-F1
#
_cell.length_a   1.000
_cell.length_b   1.000
_cell.length_c   1.000
_cell.angle_alpha   90.00
_cell.angle_beta   90.00
_cell.angle_gamma   90.00
#
_symmetry.space_group_name_H-M   'P 1'
#
loop_
_entity.id
_entity.type
_entity.pdbx_description
1 polymer ?
#
loop_
_entity_poly.entity_id
_entity_poly.type
_entity_poly.pdbx_seq_one_letter_code
_entity_poly.pdbx_strand_id
1 'polypeptide(L)' 'MLRTAMLTRGFTPDTLCSAAGVAHGTMYNALSGRPTRLRTARRILEALTAVEPAFLLTDLV' A
#
# COMPACT_ATOMS: atom_id res chain seq x y z
N MET A 1 2.77 -5.59 8.16
CA MET A 1 3.80 -4.96 7.28
C MET A 1 3.11 -4.23 6.13
N LEU A 2 3.67 -3.12 5.62
CA LEU A 2 3.04 -2.28 4.58
C LEU A 2 2.65 -3.08 3.32
N ARG A 3 3.53 -4.00 2.88
CA ARG A 3 3.26 -4.89 1.74
C ARG A 3 2.02 -5.75 1.94
N THR A 4 1.85 -6.33 3.12
CA THR A 4 0.66 -7.13 3.44
C THR A 4 -0.60 -6.27 3.37
N ALA A 5 -0.58 -5.08 3.99
CA ALA A 5 -1.73 -4.18 4.01
C ALA A 5 -2.15 -3.70 2.61
N MET A 6 -1.18 -3.53 1.70
CA MET A 6 -1.41 -3.23 0.29
C MET A 6 -2.12 -4.40 -0.41
N LEU A 7 -1.60 -5.62 -0.28
CA LEU A 7 -2.15 -6.81 -0.94
C LEU A 7 -3.56 -7.14 -0.44
N THR A 8 -3.81 -7.05 0.87
CA THR A 8 -5.14 -7.33 1.46
C THR A 8 -6.21 -6.30 1.04
N ARG A 9 -5.80 -5.16 0.47
CA ARG A 9 -6.69 -4.13 -0.06
C ARG A 9 -6.76 -4.15 -1.59
N GLY A 10 -6.24 -5.21 -2.22
CA GLY A 10 -6.28 -5.37 -3.67
C GLY A 10 -5.34 -4.45 -4.44
N PHE A 11 -4.38 -3.80 -3.78
CA PHE A 11 -3.41 -2.95 -4.45
C PHE A 11 -2.19 -3.73 -4.93
N THR A 12 -1.71 -3.35 -6.11
CA THR A 12 -0.33 -3.57 -6.57
C THR A 12 0.55 -2.37 -6.18
N PRO A 13 1.89 -2.48 -6.22
CA PRO A 13 2.77 -1.33 -6.00
C PRO A 13 2.43 -0.14 -6.91
N ASP A 14 2.15 -0.38 -8.20
CA ASP A 14 1.88 0.68 -9.18
C ASP A 14 0.53 1.35 -8.95
N THR A 15 -0.51 0.56 -8.66
CA THR A 15 -1.85 1.09 -8.38
C THR A 15 -1.87 1.88 -7.08
N LEU A 16 -1.16 1.41 -6.03
CA LEU A 16 -1.00 2.16 -4.79
C LEU A 16 -0.17 3.43 -5.01
N CYS A 17 0.84 3.38 -5.87
CA CYS A 17 1.67 4.53 -6.22
C CYS A 17 0.84 5.65 -6.84
N SER A 18 -0.03 5.28 -7.78
CA SER A 18 -0.99 6.19 -8.42
C SER A 18 -2.00 6.74 -7.40
N ALA A 19 -2.63 5.86 -6.62
CA ALA A 19 -3.63 6.25 -5.62
C ALA A 19 -3.07 7.19 -4.54
N ALA A 20 -1.84 6.93 -4.07
CA ALA A 20 -1.17 7.79 -3.11
C ALA A 20 -0.53 9.03 -3.76
N GLY A 21 -0.45 9.10 -5.10
CA GLY A 21 0.26 10.12 -5.88
C GLY A 21 1.74 10.26 -5.49
N VAL A 22 2.38 9.14 -5.18
CA VAL A 22 3.80 9.06 -4.80
C VAL A 22 4.62 8.62 -6.03
N ALA A 23 5.93 8.86 -6.05
CA ALA A 23 6.81 8.34 -7.12
C ALA A 23 7.17 6.86 -6.87
N HIS A 24 7.30 6.06 -7.93
CA HIS A 24 7.57 4.61 -7.84
C HIS A 24 8.77 4.28 -6.96
N GLY A 25 9.92 4.93 -7.16
CA GLY A 25 11.11 4.69 -6.35
C GLY A 25 10.89 4.98 -4.85
N THR A 26 10.03 5.95 -4.53
CA THR A 26 9.65 6.24 -3.14
C THR A 26 8.73 5.16 -2.58
N MET A 27 7.79 4.65 -3.38
CA MET A 27 6.93 3.53 -3.00
C MET A 27 7.75 2.26 -2.72
N TYR A 28 8.69 1.91 -3.60
CA TYR A 28 9.56 0.75 -3.40
C TYR A 28 10.42 0.88 -2.13
N ASN A 29 11.00 2.06 -1.88
CA ASN A 29 11.72 2.31 -0.63
C ASN A 29 10.82 2.09 0.60
N ALA A 30 9.56 2.58 0.56
CA ALA A 30 8.59 2.39 1.63
C ALA A 30 8.26 0.89 1.84
N LEU A 31 7.99 0.17 0.76
CA LEU A 31 7.66 -1.26 0.78
C LEU A 31 8.83 -2.13 1.27
N SER A 32 10.06 -1.70 1.00
CA SER A 32 11.29 -2.33 1.51
C SER A 32 11.64 -1.94 2.94
N GLY A 33 10.80 -1.13 3.63
CA GLY A 33 11.00 -0.74 5.03
C GLY A 33 12.04 0.36 5.24
N ARG A 34 12.48 1.05 4.18
CA ARG A 34 13.37 2.21 4.34
C ARG A 34 12.61 3.39 4.95
N PRO A 35 13.28 4.25 5.74
CA PRO A 35 12.68 5.46 6.26
C PRO A 35 12.08 6.31 5.14
N THR A 36 10.84 6.74 5.32
CA THR A 36 10.15 7.64 4.39
C THR A 36 9.73 8.91 5.11
N ARG A 37 9.60 10.00 4.35
CA ARG A 37 9.12 11.27 4.90
C ARG A 37 7.69 11.09 5.42
N LEU A 38 7.36 11.72 6.55
CA LEU A 38 6.02 11.64 7.16
C LEU A 38 4.89 11.95 6.18
N ARG A 39 5.06 12.98 5.33
CA ARG A 39 4.09 13.31 4.27
C ARG A 39 3.81 12.15 3.31
N THR A 40 4.82 11.36 2.99
CA THR A 40 4.70 10.22 2.08
C THR A 40 4.00 9.08 2.79
N ALA A 41 4.42 8.77 4.02
CA ALA A 41 3.77 7.74 4.84
C ALA A 41 2.27 8.04 5.02
N ARG A 42 1.92 9.30 5.33
CA ARG A 42 0.54 9.76 5.43
C ARG A 42 -0.26 9.47 4.15
N ARG A 43 0.23 9.90 2.98
CA ARG A 43 -0.47 9.69 1.70
C ARG A 43 -0.67 8.21 1.38
N ILE A 44 0.32 7.38 1.68
CA ILE A 44 0.23 5.92 1.49
C ILE A 44 -0.85 5.33 2.40
N LEU A 45 -0.87 5.72 3.68
CA LEU A 45 -1.85 5.24 4.64
C LEU A 45 -3.27 5.72 4.28
N GLU A 46 -3.44 6.99 3.89
CA GLU A 46 -4.73 7.54 3.42
C GLU A 46 -5.25 6.76 2.21
N ALA A 47 -4.40 6.47 1.22
CA ALA A 47 -4.76 5.67 0.05
C ALA A 47 -5.17 4.24 0.41
N LEU A 48 -4.49 3.62 1.39
CA LEU A 48 -4.88 2.29 1.90
C LEU A 48 -6.22 2.34 2.63
N THR A 49 -6.48 3.36 3.45
CA THR A 49 -7.74 3.46 4.20
C THR A 49 -8.94 3.80 3.32
N ALA A 50 -8.73 4.28 2.09
CA ALA A 50 -9.80 4.56 1.14
C ALA A 50 -10.45 3.28 0.57
N VAL A 51 -9.85 2.10 0.77
CA VAL A 51 -10.37 0.82 0.30
C VAL A 51 -10.50 -0.14 1.47
N GLU A 52 -11.72 -0.64 1.68
CA GLU A 52 -11.97 -1.69 2.66
C GLU A 52 -11.17 -2.94 2.28
N PRO A 53 -10.55 -3.65 3.25
CA PRO A 53 -9.82 -4.86 2.98
C PRO A 53 -10.76 -5.92 2.42
N ALA A 54 -10.61 -6.25 1.14
CA ALA A 54 -11.30 -7.37 0.53
C ALA A 54 -10.54 -8.64 0.91
N PHE A 55 -10.98 -9.30 1.98
CA PHE A 55 -10.63 -10.69 2.21
C PHE A 55 -11.27 -11.53 1.10
N LEU A 56 -10.50 -11.92 0.08
CA LEU A 56 -10.72 -13.22 -0.54
C LEU A 56 -10.22 -14.26 0.46
N LEU A 57 -11.02 -14.53 1.49
CA LEU A 57 -11.06 -15.86 2.09
C LEU A 57 -11.66 -16.77 1.01
N THR A 58 -10.87 -17.08 -0.03
CA THR A 58 -11.09 -18.32 -0.73
C THR A 58 -10.83 -19.38 0.32
N ASP A 59 -11.88 -20.09 0.68
CA ASP A 59 -11.86 -21.27 1.53
C ASP A 59 -10.61 -22.10 1.21
N LEU A 60 -9.60 -22.00 2.08
CA LEU A 60 -8.57 -23.03 2.17
C LEU A 60 -9.23 -24.18 2.93
N VAL A 61 -9.97 -24.97 2.15
CA VAL A 61 -10.30 -26.37 2.42
C VAL A 61 -9.02 -27.15 2.75
#